data_AF-A0A3M1MK30-F1
#
_entry.id   AF-A0A3M1MK30-F1
#
_cell.length_a   1.000
_cell.length_b   1.000
_cell.length_c   1.000
_cell.angle_alpha   90.00
_cell.angle_beta   90.00
_cell.angle_gamma   90.00
#
_symmetry.space_group_name_H-M   'P 1'
#
loop_
_entity.id
_entity.type
_entity.pdbx_description
1 polymer ?
#
loop_
_entity_poly.entity_id
_entity_poly.type
_entity_poly.pdbx_seq_one_letter_code
_entity_poly.pdbx_strand_id
1 'polypeptide(L)'
;MSVGSGRAAWLLLGHWDLLGEVRMLSMEELQACVADPKLAVARVVELLQTLRSESEEMRAWAADALQQIECLPAANLGAIGPLCMDSYPVVANWACKMTSRIAGARSGAEETLLRTLTLHPHVEVRQQAAKGLGHMGALHPSTLAAMQTLLERGIDQTDARLARCIRRALQPQPTTPPGPCAP
;
A
#
# COMPACT_ATOMS: atom_id res chain seq x y z
N MET A 1 31.81 -32.28 -24.94
CA MET A 1 30.45 -32.58 -24.44
C MET A 1 30.13 -31.45 -23.45
N SER A 2 29.65 -30.25 -23.85
CA SER A 2 28.27 -29.89 -24.26
C SER A 2 27.23 -30.66 -23.45
N VAL A 3 26.30 -30.10 -22.66
CA VAL A 3 25.61 -28.78 -22.65
C VAL A 3 25.15 -28.51 -21.21
N GLY A 4 25.01 -27.23 -20.82
CA GLY A 4 24.30 -26.87 -19.58
C GLY A 4 24.15 -25.36 -19.38
N SER A 5 23.77 -24.65 -20.44
CA SER A 5 23.44 -23.22 -20.42
C SER A 5 22.26 -22.95 -19.48
N GLY A 6 22.39 -21.97 -18.57
CA GLY A 6 21.27 -21.60 -17.68
C GLY A 6 21.53 -20.49 -16.66
N ARG A 7 22.55 -19.65 -16.83
CA ARG A 7 22.79 -18.49 -15.94
C ARG A 7 22.92 -17.20 -16.76
N ALA A 8 21.87 -16.86 -17.48
CA ALA A 8 21.79 -15.61 -18.26
C ALA A 8 20.41 -14.96 -18.15
N ALA A 9 19.88 -14.85 -16.91
CA ALA A 9 18.63 -14.14 -16.62
C ALA A 9 18.78 -13.12 -15.46
N TRP A 10 19.99 -12.61 -15.20
CA TRP A 10 20.27 -11.73 -14.05
C TRP A 10 20.59 -10.28 -14.41
N LEU A 11 19.99 -9.73 -15.47
CA LEU A 11 20.23 -8.32 -15.87
C LEU A 11 18.98 -7.45 -16.01
N LEU A 12 17.83 -7.89 -15.48
CA LEU A 12 16.60 -7.07 -15.44
C LEU A 12 15.84 -7.20 -14.11
N LEU A 13 16.55 -7.11 -12.97
CA LEU A 13 15.91 -7.01 -11.66
C LEU A 13 16.42 -5.74 -10.95
N GLY A 14 15.69 -4.66 -11.15
CA GLY A 14 15.98 -3.37 -10.56
C GLY A 14 15.91 -3.38 -9.03
N HIS A 15 16.93 -2.80 -8.40
CA HIS A 15 16.83 -2.10 -7.12
C HIS A 15 16.25 -2.90 -5.92
N TRP A 16 16.59 -4.18 -5.78
CA TRP A 16 16.14 -5.02 -4.65
C TRP A 16 17.08 -5.02 -3.42
N ASP A 17 18.28 -4.45 -3.52
CA ASP A 17 19.33 -4.59 -2.48
C ASP A 17 19.15 -3.70 -1.22
N LEU A 18 18.18 -2.78 -1.19
CA LEU A 18 18.10 -1.78 -0.10
C LEU A 18 17.15 -2.12 1.05
N LEU A 19 16.42 -3.25 1.00
CA LEU A 19 15.47 -3.63 2.07
C LEU A 19 15.85 -4.90 2.86
N GLY A 20 17.07 -5.42 2.67
CA GLY A 20 17.45 -6.72 3.23
C GLY A 20 16.68 -7.86 2.57
N GLU A 21 17.14 -9.09 2.74
CA GLU A 21 16.48 -10.29 2.17
C GLU A 21 15.10 -10.50 2.83
N VAL A 22 14.07 -9.81 2.33
CA VAL A 22 12.70 -10.04 2.79
C VAL A 22 12.24 -11.39 2.22
N ARG A 23 12.20 -12.39 3.09
CA ARG A 23 11.82 -13.77 2.74
C ARG A 23 10.35 -13.85 2.32
N MET A 24 10.09 -14.52 1.22
CA MET A 24 8.74 -14.90 0.80
C MET A 24 8.14 -15.93 1.78
N LEU A 25 6.87 -15.78 2.11
CA LEU A 25 6.17 -16.67 3.03
C LEU A 25 5.90 -18.03 2.39
N SER A 26 5.98 -19.11 3.17
CA SER A 26 5.44 -20.41 2.75
C SER A 26 3.91 -20.39 2.77
N MET A 27 3.30 -21.39 2.14
CA MET A 27 1.85 -21.55 2.11
C MET A 27 1.24 -21.68 3.53
N GLU A 28 1.87 -22.48 4.38
CA GLU A 28 1.45 -22.68 5.77
C GLU A 28 1.54 -21.36 6.57
N GLU A 29 2.58 -20.56 6.32
CA GLU A 29 2.75 -19.26 6.96
C GLU A 29 1.69 -18.25 6.51
N LEU A 30 1.30 -18.27 5.24
CA LEU A 30 0.22 -17.43 4.72
C LEU A 30 -1.13 -17.79 5.35
N GLN A 31 -1.43 -19.09 5.43
CA GLN A 31 -2.65 -19.57 6.09
C GLN A 31 -2.68 -19.20 7.58
N ALA A 32 -1.54 -19.28 8.27
CA ALA A 32 -1.41 -18.84 9.65
C ALA A 32 -1.67 -17.33 9.79
N CYS A 33 -1.16 -16.49 8.87
CA CYS A 33 -1.46 -15.06 8.85
C CYS A 33 -2.94 -14.76 8.62
N VAL A 34 -3.65 -15.56 7.81
CA VAL A 34 -5.11 -15.41 7.65
C VAL A 34 -5.85 -15.76 8.94
N ALA A 35 -5.41 -16.80 9.65
CA ALA A 35 -6.02 -17.22 10.90
C ALA A 35 -5.73 -16.28 12.08
N ASP A 36 -4.57 -15.62 12.09
CA ASP A 36 -4.14 -14.70 13.15
C ASP A 36 -3.77 -13.31 12.61
N PRO A 37 -4.66 -12.31 12.75
CA PRO A 37 -4.40 -10.93 12.34
C PRO A 37 -3.17 -10.30 13.01
N LYS A 38 -2.80 -10.71 14.23
CA LYS A 38 -1.59 -10.19 14.90
C LYS A 38 -0.33 -10.67 14.21
N LEU A 39 -0.32 -11.93 13.77
CA LEU A 39 0.75 -12.47 12.96
C LEU A 39 0.81 -11.76 11.59
N ALA A 40 -0.34 -11.49 10.97
CA ALA A 40 -0.39 -10.72 9.72
C ALA A 40 0.20 -9.31 9.88
N VAL A 41 -0.09 -8.61 10.98
CA VAL A 41 0.52 -7.31 11.32
C VAL A 41 2.04 -7.42 11.43
N ALA A 42 2.53 -8.45 12.13
CA ALA A 42 3.97 -8.67 12.31
C ALA A 42 4.69 -8.97 10.99
N ARG A 43 4.00 -9.59 10.02
CA ARG A 43 4.55 -10.04 8.73
C ARG A 43 4.05 -9.24 7.53
N VAL A 44 3.56 -8.02 7.77
CA VAL A 44 2.91 -7.21 6.73
C VAL A 44 3.85 -6.91 5.55
N VAL A 45 5.15 -6.79 5.79
CA VAL A 45 6.13 -6.54 4.72
C VAL A 45 6.31 -7.79 3.88
N GLU A 46 6.49 -8.96 4.48
CA GLU A 46 6.58 -10.23 3.77
C GLU A 46 5.29 -10.57 3.01
N LEU A 47 4.13 -10.25 3.57
CA LEU A 47 2.84 -10.38 2.90
C LEU A 47 2.77 -9.50 1.64
N LEU A 48 3.16 -8.21 1.76
CA LEU A 48 3.26 -7.31 0.62
C LEU A 48 4.26 -7.81 -0.43
N GLN A 49 5.38 -8.41 -0.01
CA GLN A 49 6.34 -9.03 -0.91
C GLN A 49 5.77 -10.24 -1.64
N THR A 50 4.98 -11.06 -0.94
CA THR A 50 4.37 -12.29 -1.46
C THR A 50 3.38 -12.03 -2.60
N LEU A 51 2.85 -10.81 -2.70
CA LEU A 51 2.03 -10.37 -3.84
C LEU A 51 2.78 -10.38 -5.19
N ARG A 52 4.12 -10.49 -5.18
CA ARG A 52 4.95 -10.67 -6.39
C ARG A 52 5.12 -12.14 -6.80
N SER A 53 4.62 -13.08 -6.01
CA SER A 53 4.70 -14.50 -6.34
C SER A 53 4.06 -14.78 -7.70
N GLU A 54 4.66 -15.68 -8.49
CA GLU A 54 4.06 -16.18 -9.73
C GLU A 54 2.83 -17.05 -9.44
N SER A 55 2.79 -17.70 -8.27
CA SER A 55 1.65 -18.50 -7.84
C SER A 55 0.47 -17.60 -7.47
N GLU A 56 -0.63 -17.74 -8.23
CA GLU A 56 -1.89 -17.05 -7.96
C GLU A 56 -2.43 -17.37 -6.57
N GLU A 57 -2.32 -18.63 -6.16
CA GLU A 57 -2.73 -19.08 -4.83
C GLU A 57 -1.96 -18.35 -3.73
N MET A 58 -0.63 -18.24 -3.83
CA MET A 58 0.16 -17.49 -2.85
C MET A 58 -0.24 -16.01 -2.79
N ARG A 59 -0.51 -15.39 -3.95
CA ARG A 59 -0.97 -14.00 -4.00
C ARG A 59 -2.34 -13.83 -3.35
N ALA A 60 -3.26 -14.77 -3.57
CA ALA A 60 -4.60 -14.74 -2.99
C ALA A 60 -4.54 -14.83 -1.46
N TRP A 61 -3.81 -15.80 -0.91
CA TRP A 61 -3.66 -15.93 0.54
C TRP A 61 -2.95 -14.73 1.18
N ALA A 62 -1.95 -14.16 0.52
CA ALA A 62 -1.31 -12.94 1.00
C ALA A 62 -2.29 -11.75 1.04
N ALA A 63 -3.10 -11.58 -0.01
CA ALA A 63 -4.13 -10.55 -0.07
C ALA A 63 -5.21 -10.75 1.00
N ASP A 64 -5.64 -11.99 1.25
CA ASP A 64 -6.61 -12.33 2.28
C ASP A 64 -6.08 -12.01 3.68
N ALA A 65 -4.81 -12.33 3.96
CA ALA A 65 -4.18 -11.98 5.25
C ALA A 65 -4.06 -10.46 5.42
N LEU A 66 -3.62 -9.74 4.39
CA LEU A 66 -3.59 -8.27 4.41
C LEU A 66 -4.99 -7.65 4.58
N GLN A 67 -6.03 -8.32 4.08
CA GLN A 67 -7.41 -7.86 4.23
C GLN A 67 -7.87 -7.91 5.69
N GLN A 68 -7.42 -8.90 6.48
CA GLN A 68 -7.75 -9.04 7.91
C GLN A 68 -7.09 -7.98 8.80
N ILE A 69 -6.05 -7.30 8.32
CA ILE A 69 -5.34 -6.29 9.12
C ILE A 69 -6.17 -5.02 9.22
N GLU A 70 -6.79 -4.76 10.37
CA GLU A 70 -7.58 -3.55 10.59
C GLU A 70 -6.74 -2.32 10.94
N CYS A 71 -5.70 -2.51 11.76
CA CYS A 71 -4.83 -1.46 12.29
C CYS A 71 -3.36 -1.91 12.27
N LEU A 72 -2.45 -0.99 11.91
CA LEU A 72 -1.01 -1.20 11.95
C LEU A 72 -0.34 -0.22 12.91
N PRO A 73 0.65 -0.65 13.71
CA PRO A 73 1.37 0.27 14.57
C PRO A 73 2.25 1.25 13.76
N ALA A 74 2.51 2.41 14.35
CA ALA A 74 3.34 3.47 13.77
C ALA A 74 4.69 2.99 13.24
N ALA A 75 5.29 1.99 13.91
CA ALA A 75 6.59 1.41 13.55
C ALA A 75 6.62 0.83 12.12
N ASN A 76 5.49 0.40 11.56
CA ASN A 76 5.44 -0.16 10.21
C ASN A 76 5.57 0.90 9.11
N LEU A 77 5.40 2.20 9.41
CA LEU A 77 5.42 3.25 8.39
C LEU A 77 6.75 3.31 7.64
N GLY A 78 7.88 3.14 8.35
CA GLY A 78 9.21 3.16 7.74
C GLY A 78 9.42 2.07 6.70
N ALA A 79 8.82 0.90 6.90
CA ALA A 79 8.96 -0.25 5.99
C ALA A 79 7.91 -0.24 4.87
N ILE A 80 6.65 0.13 5.16
CA ILE A 80 5.55 0.12 4.18
C ILE A 80 5.58 1.38 3.29
N GLY A 81 6.00 2.53 3.83
CA GLY A 81 5.97 3.81 3.12
C GLY A 81 6.71 3.81 1.78
N PRO A 82 7.93 3.24 1.69
CA PRO A 82 8.63 3.09 0.41
C PRO A 82 7.87 2.22 -0.61
N LEU A 83 7.17 1.17 -0.15
CA LEU A 83 6.41 0.26 -1.01
C LEU A 83 5.20 0.94 -1.67
N CYS A 84 4.75 2.10 -1.18
CA CYS A 84 3.72 2.89 -1.86
C CYS A 84 4.18 3.48 -3.21
N MET A 85 5.49 3.44 -3.50
CA MET A 85 6.09 3.85 -4.77
C MET A 85 6.70 2.65 -5.51
N ASP A 86 6.30 1.43 -5.15
CA ASP A 86 6.82 0.22 -5.78
C ASP A 86 6.45 0.14 -7.26
N SER A 87 7.35 -0.44 -8.06
CA SER A 87 7.11 -0.63 -9.49
C SER A 87 6.02 -1.65 -9.79
N TYR A 88 5.74 -2.60 -8.88
CA TYR A 88 4.61 -3.52 -8.99
C TYR A 88 3.33 -2.85 -8.48
N PRO A 89 2.35 -2.52 -9.35
CA PRO A 89 1.18 -1.75 -8.95
C PRO A 89 0.32 -2.44 -7.89
N VAL A 90 0.28 -3.78 -7.88
CA VAL A 90 -0.43 -4.56 -6.86
C VAL A 90 0.16 -4.34 -5.48
N VAL A 91 1.50 -4.32 -5.37
CA VAL A 91 2.21 -4.07 -4.11
C VAL A 91 1.97 -2.64 -3.66
N ALA A 92 2.14 -1.67 -4.56
CA ALA A 92 1.93 -0.26 -4.24
C ALA A 92 0.49 0.04 -3.81
N ASN A 93 -0.50 -0.57 -4.47
CA ASN A 93 -1.92 -0.48 -4.09
C ASN A 93 -2.16 -0.99 -2.66
N TRP A 94 -1.67 -2.19 -2.35
CA TRP A 94 -1.83 -2.76 -1.02
C TRP A 94 -1.04 -1.98 0.04
N ALA A 95 0.16 -1.51 -0.29
CA ALA A 95 0.95 -0.65 0.58
C ALA A 95 0.19 0.64 0.92
N CYS A 96 -0.38 1.34 -0.05
CA CYS A 96 -1.21 2.53 0.20
C CYS A 96 -2.42 2.22 1.09
N LYS A 97 -3.08 1.08 0.87
CA LYS A 97 -4.19 0.63 1.72
C LYS A 97 -3.71 0.41 3.16
N MET A 98 -2.59 -0.27 3.36
CA MET A 98 -2.01 -0.51 4.68
C MET A 98 -1.55 0.79 5.35
N THR A 99 -0.91 1.71 4.61
CA THR A 99 -0.50 3.03 5.13
C THR A 99 -1.70 3.82 5.68
N SER A 100 -2.87 3.73 5.04
CA SER A 100 -4.09 4.38 5.56
C SER A 100 -4.64 3.79 6.86
N ARG A 101 -4.15 2.60 7.26
CA ARG A 101 -4.52 1.88 8.49
C ARG A 101 -3.47 2.02 9.60
N ILE A 102 -2.42 2.82 9.39
CA ILE A 102 -1.39 3.04 10.41
C ILE A 102 -1.92 3.97 11.51
N ALA A 103 -1.93 3.47 12.73
CA ALA A 103 -2.23 4.24 13.93
C ALA A 103 -0.97 4.90 14.51
N GLY A 104 -1.12 6.11 15.06
CA GLY A 104 -0.05 6.81 15.77
C GLY A 104 0.98 7.55 14.91
N ALA A 105 0.99 7.35 13.58
CA ALA A 105 1.90 8.06 12.64
C ALA A 105 1.15 8.77 11.52
N ARG A 106 0.07 9.48 11.87
CA ARG A 106 -0.88 10.06 10.93
C ARG A 106 -0.23 11.02 9.92
N SER A 107 0.60 11.96 10.38
CA SER A 107 1.24 12.96 9.51
C SER A 107 2.12 12.31 8.44
N GLY A 108 2.99 11.36 8.84
CA GLY A 108 3.86 10.66 7.90
C GLY A 108 3.10 9.73 6.94
N ALA A 109 2.00 9.12 7.39
CA ALA A 109 1.11 8.35 6.53
C ALA A 109 0.40 9.25 5.50
N GLU A 110 -0.13 10.41 5.92
CA GLU A 110 -0.74 11.40 5.01
C GLU A 110 0.28 11.89 3.96
N GLU A 111 1.49 12.24 4.37
CA GLU A 111 2.56 12.68 3.47
C GLU A 111 2.92 11.59 2.44
N THR A 112 3.06 10.35 2.90
CA THR A 112 3.36 9.21 2.02
C THR A 112 2.26 9.02 0.98
N LEU A 113 1.00 9.02 1.40
CA LEU A 113 -0.14 8.86 0.49
C LEU A 113 -0.28 10.05 -0.46
N LEU A 114 -0.08 11.28 0.01
CA LEU A 114 -0.12 12.48 -0.83
C LEU A 114 0.99 12.46 -1.90
N ARG A 115 2.19 12.03 -1.52
CA ARG A 115 3.30 11.83 -2.44
C ARG A 115 2.94 10.80 -3.52
N THR A 116 2.40 9.64 -3.13
CA THR A 116 1.97 8.61 -4.08
C THR A 116 0.83 9.10 -4.99
N LEU A 117 -0.16 9.80 -4.43
CA LEU A 117 -1.25 10.41 -5.20
C LEU A 117 -0.73 11.38 -6.26
N THR A 118 0.36 12.08 -5.99
CA THR A 118 0.88 13.12 -6.89
C THR A 118 1.86 12.56 -7.92
N LEU A 119 2.73 11.63 -7.52
CA LEU A 119 3.91 11.24 -8.29
C LEU A 119 3.84 9.85 -8.92
N HIS A 120 2.94 8.98 -8.46
CA HIS A 120 2.93 7.59 -8.94
C HIS A 120 2.48 7.50 -10.40
N PRO A 121 3.18 6.76 -11.27
CA PRO A 121 2.85 6.70 -12.70
C PRO A 121 1.52 5.98 -12.97
N HIS A 122 1.20 4.92 -12.22
CA HIS A 122 -0.04 4.17 -12.37
C HIS A 122 -1.22 4.86 -11.70
N VAL A 123 -2.27 5.09 -12.49
CA VAL A 123 -3.47 5.80 -12.01
C VAL A 123 -4.25 5.03 -10.95
N GLU A 124 -4.27 3.70 -11.01
CA GLU A 124 -4.96 2.87 -10.02
C GLU A 124 -4.34 3.03 -8.63
N VAL A 125 -3.01 3.14 -8.56
CA VAL A 125 -2.28 3.41 -7.31
C VAL A 125 -2.57 4.81 -6.79
N ARG A 126 -2.63 5.82 -7.68
CA ARG A 126 -3.06 7.17 -7.30
C ARG A 126 -4.49 7.17 -6.74
N GLN A 127 -5.41 6.43 -7.38
CA GLN A 127 -6.79 6.27 -6.90
C GLN A 127 -6.82 5.62 -5.52
N GLN A 128 -5.99 4.61 -5.28
CA GLN A 128 -5.90 3.94 -3.98
C GLN A 128 -5.32 4.84 -2.90
N ALA A 129 -4.31 5.65 -3.23
CA ALA A 129 -3.78 6.67 -2.32
C ALA A 129 -4.85 7.72 -1.95
N ALA A 130 -5.62 8.23 -2.92
CA ALA A 130 -6.75 9.14 -2.66
C ALA A 130 -7.81 8.51 -1.74
N LYS A 131 -8.16 7.23 -1.96
CA LYS A 131 -9.08 6.50 -1.08
C LYS A 131 -8.51 6.34 0.32
N GLY A 132 -7.21 6.05 0.44
CA GLY A 132 -6.52 5.93 1.72
C GLY A 132 -6.57 7.23 2.51
N LEU A 133 -6.29 8.36 1.87
CA LEU A 133 -6.44 9.69 2.49
C LEU A 133 -7.88 9.93 2.97
N GLY A 134 -8.88 9.60 2.16
CA GLY A 134 -10.29 9.71 2.56
C GLY A 134 -10.67 8.80 3.73
N HIS A 135 -10.04 7.63 3.86
CA HIS A 135 -10.28 6.69 4.98
C HIS A 135 -9.75 7.21 6.32
N MET A 136 -8.66 7.98 6.30
CA MET A 136 -8.04 8.52 7.52
C MET A 136 -8.93 9.57 8.21
N GLY A 137 -9.92 10.15 7.52
CA GLY A 137 -10.87 11.12 8.09
C GLY A 137 -10.31 12.54 8.10
N ALA A 138 -10.14 13.16 9.28
CA ALA A 138 -9.71 14.56 9.44
C ALA A 138 -8.26 14.83 8.99
N LEU A 139 -8.06 15.01 7.68
CA LEU A 139 -6.77 15.29 7.06
C LEU A 139 -6.21 16.65 7.47
N HIS A 140 -4.88 16.78 7.43
CA HIS A 140 -4.23 18.06 7.66
C HIS A 140 -4.64 19.09 6.57
N PRO A 141 -4.84 20.38 6.91
CA PRO A 141 -5.24 21.40 5.94
C PRO A 141 -4.33 21.50 4.71
N SER A 142 -3.03 21.27 4.86
CA SER A 142 -2.11 21.25 3.71
C SER A 142 -2.37 20.08 2.75
N THR A 143 -2.75 18.91 3.27
CA THR A 143 -3.14 17.75 2.48
C THR A 143 -4.40 18.04 1.68
N LEU A 144 -5.40 18.67 2.33
CA LEU A 144 -6.64 19.10 1.67
C LEU A 144 -6.37 20.13 0.55
N ALA A 145 -5.55 21.14 0.82
CA ALA A 145 -5.19 22.17 -0.16
C ALA A 145 -4.44 21.58 -1.36
N ALA A 146 -3.52 20.63 -1.12
CA ALA A 146 -2.81 19.93 -2.20
C ALA A 146 -3.79 19.10 -3.07
N MET A 147 -4.73 18.39 -2.44
CA MET A 147 -5.77 17.63 -3.14
C MET A 147 -6.71 18.53 -3.95
N GLN A 148 -7.06 19.72 -3.46
CA GLN A 148 -7.83 20.72 -4.23
C GLN A 148 -7.04 21.21 -5.45
N THR A 149 -5.77 21.55 -5.24
CA THR A 149 -4.87 21.98 -6.33
C THR A 149 -4.76 20.90 -7.42
N LEU A 150 -4.75 19.62 -7.04
CA LEU A 150 -4.73 18.51 -7.99
C LEU A 150 -5.99 18.45 -8.87
N LEU A 151 -7.18 18.73 -8.31
CA LEU A 151 -8.42 18.83 -9.09
C LEU A 151 -8.38 20.02 -10.06
N GLU A 152 -7.95 21.19 -9.58
CA GLU A 152 -7.86 22.43 -10.37
C GLU A 152 -6.89 22.32 -11.55
N ARG A 153 -5.80 21.57 -11.38
CA ARG A 153 -4.83 21.29 -12.45
C ARG A 153 -5.36 20.35 -13.54
N GLY A 154 -6.64 19.94 -13.46
CA GLY A 154 -7.30 19.21 -14.53
C GLY A 154 -7.10 17.70 -14.49
N ILE A 155 -6.72 17.12 -13.33
CA ILE A 155 -6.77 15.65 -13.16
C ILE A 155 -8.18 15.11 -13.45
N ASP A 156 -9.19 15.94 -13.22
CA ASP A 156 -10.61 15.72 -13.54
C ASP A 156 -10.88 15.42 -15.02
N GLN A 157 -10.02 15.92 -15.92
CA GLN A 157 -10.15 15.72 -17.36
C GLN A 157 -9.43 14.44 -17.83
N THR A 158 -8.42 13.99 -17.08
CA THR A 158 -7.59 12.83 -17.44
C THR A 158 -8.13 11.52 -16.83
N ASP A 159 -8.72 11.55 -15.64
CA ASP A 159 -9.37 10.38 -15.02
C ASP A 159 -10.52 10.78 -14.08
N ALA A 160 -11.75 10.58 -14.54
CA ALA A 160 -12.98 10.87 -13.78
C ALA A 160 -13.13 10.04 -12.49
N ARG A 161 -12.54 8.85 -12.42
CA ARG A 161 -12.57 7.99 -11.23
C ARG A 161 -11.59 8.50 -10.18
N LEU A 162 -10.40 8.94 -10.57
CA LEU A 162 -9.44 9.58 -9.66
C LEU A 162 -10.00 10.86 -9.06
N ALA A 163 -10.55 11.72 -9.91
CA ALA A 163 -11.28 12.93 -9.51
C ALA A 163 -12.37 12.64 -8.47
N ARG A 164 -13.19 11.61 -8.72
CA ARG A 164 -14.23 11.17 -7.79
C ARG A 164 -13.64 10.70 -6.45
N CYS A 165 -12.51 9.98 -6.47
CA CYS A 165 -11.84 9.55 -5.24
C CYS A 165 -11.33 10.74 -4.44
N ILE A 166 -10.69 11.72 -5.09
CA ILE A 166 -10.18 12.93 -4.44
C ILE A 166 -11.34 13.77 -3.88
N ARG A 167 -12.38 14.03 -4.67
CA ARG A 167 -13.57 14.76 -4.19
C ARG A 167 -14.25 14.06 -3.00
N ARG A 168 -14.36 12.73 -3.04
CA ARG A 168 -14.91 11.96 -1.92
C ARG A 168 -14.05 12.10 -0.67
N ALA A 169 -12.72 12.09 -0.80
CA ALA A 169 -11.81 12.28 0.33
C ALA A 169 -11.85 13.71 0.91
N LEU A 170 -12.13 14.72 0.08
CA LEU A 170 -12.31 16.12 0.51
C LEU A 170 -13.66 16.38 1.19
N GLN A 171 -14.67 15.53 0.98
CA GLN A 171 -15.95 15.68 1.65
C GLN A 171 -15.79 15.39 3.15
N PRO A 172 -16.47 16.16 4.02
CA PRO A 172 -16.52 15.87 5.44
C PRO A 172 -17.07 14.46 5.63
N GLN A 173 -16.22 13.53 6.07
CA GLN A 173 -16.66 12.17 6.35
C GLN A 173 -17.55 12.21 7.60
N PRO A 174 -18.67 11.46 7.63
CA PRO A 174 -19.35 11.21 8.88
C PRO A 174 -18.32 10.60 9.83
N THR A 175 -18.14 11.20 10.99
CA THR A 175 -17.17 10.77 12.00
C THR A 175 -17.60 9.41 12.56
N THR A 176 -17.37 8.32 11.83
CA THR A 176 -17.16 7.03 12.48
C THR A 176 -15.80 7.13 13.15
N PRO A 177 -15.72 7.10 14.49
CA PRO A 177 -14.44 7.07 15.17
C PRO A 177 -13.63 5.91 14.59
N PRO A 178 -12.30 6.04 14.39
CA PRO A 178 -11.48 4.87 14.18
C PRO A 178 -11.80 3.94 15.34
N GLY A 179 -12.25 2.71 15.04
CA GLY A 179 -12.43 1.70 16.08
C GLY A 179 -11.16 1.69 16.93
N PRO A 180 -11.27 1.66 18.27
CA PRO A 180 -10.09 1.68 19.11
C PRO A 180 -9.17 0.56 18.62
N CYS A 181 -7.95 0.90 18.20
CA CYS A 181 -6.94 -0.14 18.01
C CYS A 181 -6.83 -0.82 19.38
N ALA A 182 -7.28 -2.06 19.46
CA ALA A 182 -7.28 -2.80 20.72
C ALA A 182 -5.84 -2.83 21.25
N PRO A 183 -5.63 -2.58 22.55
CA PRO A 183 -4.31 -2.57 23.16
C PRO A 183 -3.58 -3.91 23.04
#